data_AF-V5IB33-F1
#
_entry.id   AF-V5IB33-F1
#
_cell.length_a   1.000
_cell.length_b   1.000
_cell.length_c   1.000
_cell.angle_alpha   90.00
_cell.angle_beta   90.00
_cell.angle_gamma   90.00
#
_symmetry.space_group_name_H-M   'P 1'
#
loop_
_entity.id
_entity.type
_entity.pdbx_description
1 polymer ?
#
loop_
_entity_poly.entity_id
_entity_poly.type
_entity_poly.pdbx_seq_one_letter_code
_entity_poly.pdbx_strand_id
1 'polypeptide(L)'
;MELETLYHRYCIRLKHSLYLSCLTVATVTCIGLLISTCVLHAQDLNKSILPVVVLSILTFTLVFVLLASQFPVVLESEAWALLSSLVVTVTVSTAMLLLAGRHAPLPLFALLIAIHTMLPLSRSVALALAVIVTVAHLSVSVAYRINAGPHAYYLQLVPESVMLIAASCTGLYYRHMTEEAHRHTFVGTRTCIESRVKLECEKEQQEQLLLSVIPAYIAAEVKRSIMLKMADACKEHSNQSFHEMYVQRHNNVSILYADIVNFTPLSEQLSAS
;
A
#
# COMPACT_ATOMS: atom_id res chain seq x y z
N MET A 1 -5.95 16.39 6.47
CA MET A 1 -5.85 17.00 5.12
C MET A 1 -4.59 16.54 4.39
N GLU A 2 -3.37 17.01 4.70
CA GLU A 2 -2.17 16.63 3.91
C GLU A 2 -1.74 15.15 4.05
N LEU A 3 -1.89 14.55 5.23
CA LEU A 3 -1.51 13.14 5.45
C LEU A 3 -2.44 12.16 4.70
N GLU A 4 -3.72 12.51 4.58
CA GLU A 4 -4.73 11.70 3.89
C GLU A 4 -4.50 11.71 2.38
N THR A 5 -4.12 12.85 1.79
CA THR A 5 -3.79 12.94 0.37
C THR A 5 -2.50 12.19 0.03
N LEU A 6 -1.49 12.26 0.91
CA LEU A 6 -0.25 11.50 0.75
C LEU A 6 -0.51 9.98 0.81
N TYR A 7 -1.36 9.54 1.74
CA TYR A 7 -1.79 8.14 1.84
C TYR A 7 -2.57 7.69 0.61
N HIS A 8 -3.50 8.51 0.13
CA HIS A 8 -4.28 8.19 -1.06
C HIS A 8 -3.36 7.99 -2.28
N ARG A 9 -2.37 8.88 -2.48
CA ARG A 9 -1.34 8.71 -3.53
C ARG A 9 -0.47 7.47 -3.32
N TYR A 10 -0.09 7.18 -2.08
CA TYR A 10 0.66 5.96 -1.76
C TYR A 10 -0.15 4.70 -2.11
N CYS A 11 -1.44 4.66 -1.75
CA CYS A 11 -2.33 3.54 -2.10
C CYS A 11 -2.51 3.39 -3.61
N ILE A 12 -2.67 4.50 -4.35
CA ILE A 12 -2.75 4.48 -5.81
C ILE A 12 -1.45 3.90 -6.40
N ARG A 13 -0.28 4.36 -5.94
CA ARG A 13 1.01 3.85 -6.40
C ARG A 13 1.22 2.38 -6.08
N LEU A 14 0.84 1.94 -4.88
CA LEU A 14 0.96 0.55 -4.47
C LEU A 14 0.05 -0.36 -5.32
N LYS A 15 -1.22 0.03 -5.50
CA LYS A 15 -2.17 -0.68 -6.37
C LYS A 15 -1.71 -0.72 -7.82
N HIS A 16 -1.17 0.38 -8.33
CA HIS A 16 -0.63 0.44 -9.68
C HIS A 16 0.60 -0.45 -9.85
N SER A 17 1.53 -0.46 -8.88
CA SER A 17 2.68 -1.36 -8.90
C SER A 17 2.24 -2.83 -8.94
N LEU A 18 1.28 -3.21 -8.10
CA LEU A 18 0.70 -4.56 -8.09
C LEU A 18 0.02 -4.91 -9.42
N TYR A 19 -0.75 -3.97 -9.97
CA TYR A 19 -1.41 -4.12 -11.26
C TYR A 19 -0.39 -4.31 -12.40
N LEU A 20 0.66 -3.49 -12.44
CA LEU A 20 1.72 -3.58 -13.43
C LEU A 20 2.48 -4.91 -13.32
N SER A 21 2.80 -5.36 -12.09
CA SER A 21 3.40 -6.67 -11.85
C SER A 21 2.50 -7.82 -12.29
N CYS A 22 1.19 -7.74 -12.05
CA CYS A 22 0.24 -8.75 -12.54
C CYS A 22 0.22 -8.79 -14.07
N LEU A 23 0.24 -7.62 -14.71
CA LEU A 23 0.12 -7.50 -16.15
C LEU A 23 1.41 -7.90 -16.87
N THR A 24 2.59 -7.67 -16.29
CA THR A 24 3.86 -8.19 -16.79
C THR A 24 3.90 -9.73 -16.71
N VAL A 25 3.46 -10.33 -15.60
CA VAL A 25 3.39 -11.78 -15.46
C VAL A 25 2.38 -12.37 -16.45
N ALA A 26 1.22 -11.74 -16.63
CA ALA A 26 0.21 -12.17 -17.61
C ALA A 26 0.72 -12.08 -19.06
N THR A 27 1.43 -11.01 -19.44
CA THR A 27 2.00 -10.89 -20.79
C THR A 27 3.08 -11.94 -21.05
N VAL A 28 4.02 -12.14 -20.11
CA VAL A 28 5.09 -13.13 -20.24
C VAL A 28 4.53 -14.55 -20.35
N THR A 29 3.53 -14.90 -19.52
CA THR A 29 2.88 -16.21 -19.59
C THR A 29 2.13 -16.40 -20.91
N CYS A 30 1.40 -15.40 -21.41
CA CYS A 30 0.72 -15.48 -22.69
C CYS A 30 1.69 -15.60 -23.89
N ILE A 31 2.82 -14.90 -23.86
CA ILE A 31 3.88 -15.02 -24.89
C ILE A 31 4.49 -16.43 -24.85
N GLY A 32 4.78 -16.95 -23.65
CA GLY A 32 5.30 -18.31 -23.49
C GLY A 32 4.32 -19.37 -24.01
N LEU A 33 3.02 -19.22 -23.72
CA LEU A 33 1.97 -20.09 -24.25
C LEU A 33 1.88 -19.99 -25.78
N LEU A 34 1.93 -18.77 -26.34
CA LEU A 34 1.92 -18.56 -27.79
C LEU A 34 3.10 -19.26 -28.46
N ILE A 35 4.32 -19.06 -27.96
CA ILE A 35 5.53 -19.73 -28.49
C ILE A 35 5.39 -21.25 -28.39
N SER A 36 4.95 -21.76 -27.22
CA SER A 36 4.74 -23.19 -27.02
C SER A 36 3.72 -23.77 -28.00
N THR A 37 2.61 -23.06 -28.24
CA THR A 37 1.59 -23.51 -29.21
C THR A 37 2.12 -23.52 -30.63
N CYS A 38 2.91 -22.51 -31.03
CA CYS A 38 3.53 -22.44 -32.35
C CYS A 38 4.57 -23.54 -32.58
N VAL A 39 5.39 -23.87 -31.57
CA VAL A 39 6.41 -24.92 -31.67
C VAL A 39 5.78 -26.32 -31.71
N LEU A 40 4.80 -26.59 -30.84
CA LEU A 40 4.17 -27.91 -30.73
C LEU A 40 3.26 -28.24 -31.92
N HIS A 41 2.64 -27.24 -32.55
CA HIS A 41 1.70 -27.45 -33.66
C HIS A 41 2.24 -27.01 -35.02
N ALA A 42 3.57 -26.92 -35.17
CA ALA A 42 4.23 -26.51 -36.41
C ALA A 42 3.90 -27.41 -37.62
N GLN A 43 3.49 -28.67 -37.40
CA GLN A 43 3.14 -29.64 -38.44
C GLN A 43 1.65 -29.62 -38.84
N ASP A 44 0.74 -29.19 -37.96
CA ASP A 44 -0.72 -29.22 -38.15
C ASP A 44 -1.33 -27.81 -37.99
N LEU A 45 -1.06 -26.93 -38.97
CA LEU A 45 -1.50 -25.52 -38.90
C LEU A 45 -3.02 -25.38 -38.87
N ASN A 46 -3.77 -26.19 -39.60
CA ASN A 46 -5.20 -25.96 -39.83
C ASN A 46 -6.08 -26.20 -38.58
N LYS A 47 -5.64 -27.09 -37.67
CA LYS A 47 -6.34 -27.35 -36.39
C LYS A 47 -5.97 -26.33 -35.30
N SER A 48 -4.91 -25.56 -35.51
CA SER A 48 -4.30 -24.69 -34.51
C SER A 48 -4.51 -23.19 -34.79
N ILE A 49 -5.25 -22.85 -35.85
CA ILE A 49 -5.53 -21.46 -36.24
C ILE A 49 -6.27 -20.71 -35.11
N LEU A 50 -7.34 -21.31 -34.56
CA LEU A 50 -8.15 -20.68 -33.51
C LEU A 50 -7.34 -20.33 -32.26
N PRO A 51 -6.60 -21.26 -31.60
CA PRO A 51 -5.84 -20.93 -30.41
C PRO A 51 -4.73 -19.92 -30.68
N VAL A 52 -4.06 -19.97 -31.84
CA VAL A 52 -3.01 -19.01 -32.21
C VAL A 52 -3.58 -17.61 -32.43
N VAL A 53 -4.71 -17.49 -33.13
CA VAL A 53 -5.37 -16.19 -33.35
C VAL A 53 -5.85 -15.60 -32.02
N VAL A 54 -6.47 -16.39 -31.15
CA VAL A 54 -6.95 -15.89 -29.86
C VAL A 54 -5.80 -15.51 -28.92
N LEU A 55 -4.74 -16.31 -28.84
CA LEU A 55 -3.55 -15.96 -28.03
C LEU A 55 -2.79 -14.75 -28.58
N SER A 56 -2.73 -14.56 -29.91
CA SER A 56 -2.11 -13.38 -30.51
C SER A 56 -2.90 -12.10 -30.22
N ILE A 57 -4.23 -12.14 -30.29
CA ILE A 57 -5.09 -11.02 -29.90
C ILE A 57 -4.93 -10.73 -28.40
N LEU A 58 -4.94 -11.76 -27.55
CA LEU A 58 -4.77 -11.61 -26.11
C LEU A 58 -3.42 -10.99 -25.77
N THR A 59 -2.32 -11.51 -26.31
CA THR A 59 -0.97 -10.95 -26.08
C THR A 59 -0.87 -9.50 -26.56
N PHE A 60 -1.41 -9.18 -27.73
CA PHE A 60 -1.41 -7.81 -28.25
C PHE A 60 -2.17 -6.85 -27.33
N THR A 61 -3.37 -7.23 -26.87
CA THR A 61 -4.17 -6.40 -25.95
C THR A 61 -3.46 -6.20 -24.61
N LEU A 62 -2.86 -7.25 -24.04
CA LEU A 62 -2.12 -7.15 -22.78
C LEU A 62 -0.86 -6.27 -22.93
N VAL A 63 -0.10 -6.38 -24.02
CA VAL A 63 1.07 -5.52 -24.28
C VAL A 63 0.65 -4.07 -24.48
N PHE A 64 -0.44 -3.82 -25.21
CA PHE A 64 -0.96 -2.46 -25.39
C PHE A 64 -1.36 -1.82 -24.05
N VAL A 65 -2.11 -2.55 -23.21
CA VAL A 65 -2.49 -2.06 -21.89
C VAL A 65 -1.26 -1.88 -20.98
N LEU A 66 -0.25 -2.74 -21.08
CA LEU A 66 1.01 -2.61 -20.35
C LEU A 66 1.70 -1.29 -20.69
N LEU A 67 1.85 -1.01 -21.98
CA LEU A 67 2.55 0.16 -22.47
C LEU A 67 1.77 1.44 -22.12
N ALA A 68 0.44 1.42 -22.28
CA ALA A 68 -0.43 2.53 -21.88
C ALA A 68 -0.33 2.82 -20.36
N SER A 69 -0.21 1.77 -19.54
CA SER A 69 -0.14 1.89 -18.08
C SER A 69 1.20 2.41 -17.55
N GLN A 70 2.24 2.52 -18.41
CA GLN A 70 3.53 3.12 -18.04
C GLN A 70 3.50 4.66 -18.10
N PHE A 71 2.53 5.26 -18.78
CA PHE A 71 2.45 6.72 -18.87
C PHE A 71 1.93 7.34 -17.57
N PRO A 72 2.60 8.37 -17.03
CA PRO A 72 2.22 8.99 -15.76
C PRO A 72 0.86 9.70 -15.82
N VAL A 73 0.44 10.16 -17.00
CA VAL A 73 -0.89 10.77 -17.22
C VAL A 73 -2.01 9.75 -17.04
N VAL A 74 -1.76 8.48 -17.37
CA VAL A 74 -2.72 7.38 -17.26
C VAL A 74 -2.79 6.87 -15.81
N LEU A 75 -1.69 7.02 -15.06
CA LEU A 75 -1.57 6.60 -13.66
C LEU A 75 -2.49 7.36 -12.70
N GLU A 76 -2.72 8.66 -12.94
CA GLU A 76 -3.53 9.50 -12.04
C GLU A 76 -5.04 9.42 -12.33
N SER A 77 -5.43 8.83 -13.45
CA SER A 77 -6.84 8.77 -13.86
C SER A 77 -7.51 7.48 -13.39
N GLU A 78 -8.49 7.61 -12.49
CA GLU A 78 -9.34 6.50 -12.06
C GLU A 78 -10.12 5.87 -13.22
N ALA A 79 -10.55 6.67 -14.19
CA ALA A 79 -11.30 6.20 -15.35
C ALA A 79 -10.47 5.23 -16.23
N TRP A 80 -9.20 5.53 -16.46
CA TRP A 80 -8.29 4.66 -17.20
C TRP A 80 -8.00 3.35 -16.45
N ALA A 81 -7.81 3.41 -15.13
CA ALA A 81 -7.62 2.23 -14.29
C ALA A 81 -8.83 1.28 -14.36
N LEU A 82 -10.04 1.83 -14.31
CA LEU A 82 -11.28 1.05 -14.47
C LEU A 82 -11.40 0.46 -15.89
N LEU A 83 -11.18 1.28 -16.92
CA LEU A 83 -11.32 0.86 -18.32
C LEU A 83 -10.31 -0.23 -18.69
N SER A 84 -9.04 -0.04 -18.32
CA SER A 84 -7.98 -1.02 -18.59
C SER A 84 -8.23 -2.36 -17.88
N SER A 85 -8.66 -2.30 -16.62
CA SER A 85 -9.06 -3.48 -15.84
C SER A 85 -10.25 -4.22 -16.47
N LEU A 86 -11.26 -3.49 -16.95
CA LEU A 86 -12.40 -4.09 -17.67
C LEU A 86 -11.96 -4.75 -18.98
N VAL A 87 -11.13 -4.07 -19.78
CA VAL A 87 -10.62 -4.61 -21.04
C VAL A 87 -9.82 -5.89 -20.79
N VAL A 88 -8.90 -5.89 -19.82
CA VAL A 88 -8.10 -7.08 -19.47
C VAL A 88 -8.98 -8.23 -18.99
N THR A 89 -9.95 -7.98 -18.12
CA THR A 89 -10.84 -9.03 -17.62
C THR A 89 -11.70 -9.63 -18.72
N VAL A 90 -12.25 -8.80 -19.61
CA VAL A 90 -13.06 -9.25 -20.75
C VAL A 90 -12.22 -10.02 -21.76
N THR A 91 -11.04 -9.52 -22.15
CA THR A 91 -10.18 -10.19 -23.14
C THR A 91 -9.66 -11.51 -22.62
N VAL A 92 -9.18 -11.59 -21.37
CA VAL A 92 -8.72 -12.84 -20.77
C VAL A 92 -9.89 -13.82 -20.61
N SER A 93 -11.04 -13.38 -20.10
CA SER A 93 -12.21 -14.27 -19.93
C SER A 93 -12.71 -14.82 -21.26
N THR A 94 -12.79 -13.97 -22.30
CA THR A 94 -13.23 -14.37 -23.63
C THR A 94 -12.21 -15.31 -24.29
N ALA A 95 -10.91 -15.02 -24.14
CA ALA A 95 -9.86 -15.90 -24.65
C ALA A 95 -9.92 -17.29 -23.99
N MET A 96 -10.15 -17.35 -22.68
CA MET A 96 -10.31 -18.62 -21.96
C MET A 96 -11.57 -19.37 -22.38
N LEU A 97 -12.70 -18.68 -22.60
CA LEU A 97 -13.93 -19.29 -23.10
C LEU A 97 -13.75 -19.88 -24.51
N LEU A 98 -13.02 -19.20 -25.40
CA LEU A 98 -12.78 -19.64 -26.77
C LEU A 98 -11.76 -20.78 -26.87
N LEU A 99 -10.73 -20.79 -26.02
CA LEU A 99 -9.66 -21.80 -26.07
C LEU A 99 -10.04 -23.12 -25.42
N ALA A 100 -10.96 -23.13 -24.46
CA ALA A 100 -10.89 -24.15 -23.43
C ALA A 100 -12.13 -25.05 -23.34
N GLY A 101 -11.99 -26.27 -23.87
CA GLY A 101 -12.85 -27.40 -23.53
C GLY A 101 -12.43 -28.14 -22.24
N ARG A 102 -11.12 -28.26 -21.92
CA ARG A 102 -10.62 -29.17 -20.84
C ARG A 102 -9.57 -28.61 -19.86
N HIS A 103 -8.90 -27.50 -20.17
CA HIS A 103 -7.88 -26.84 -19.31
C HIS A 103 -8.27 -25.42 -18.87
N ALA A 104 -9.54 -25.02 -19.09
CA ALA A 104 -10.09 -23.69 -18.80
C ALA A 104 -9.95 -23.21 -17.35
N PRO A 105 -10.10 -24.06 -16.33
CA PRO A 105 -10.47 -23.52 -15.03
C PRO A 105 -9.25 -23.08 -14.20
N LEU A 106 -8.03 -23.50 -14.55
CA LEU A 106 -6.78 -23.03 -13.94
C LEU A 106 -6.47 -21.54 -14.22
N PRO A 107 -6.45 -21.07 -15.49
CA PRO A 107 -6.25 -19.64 -15.77
C PRO A 107 -7.41 -18.77 -15.26
N LEU A 108 -8.63 -19.30 -15.20
CA LEU A 108 -9.76 -18.59 -14.59
C LEU A 108 -9.64 -18.47 -13.07
N PHE A 109 -9.13 -19.51 -12.39
CA PHE A 109 -8.79 -19.43 -10.98
C PHE A 109 -7.79 -18.29 -10.70
N ALA A 110 -6.72 -18.20 -11.49
CA ALA A 110 -5.74 -17.12 -11.39
C ALA A 110 -6.36 -15.75 -11.69
N LEU A 111 -7.22 -15.66 -12.71
CA LEU A 111 -7.93 -14.42 -13.07
C LEU A 111 -8.84 -13.92 -11.94
N LEU A 112 -9.61 -14.81 -11.29
CA LEU A 112 -10.49 -14.44 -10.18
C LEU A 112 -9.72 -13.90 -8.98
N ILE A 113 -8.58 -14.52 -8.65
CA ILE A 113 -7.69 -14.00 -7.61
C ILE A 113 -7.16 -12.62 -8.02
N ALA A 114 -6.73 -12.44 -9.28
CA ALA A 114 -6.24 -11.16 -9.78
C ALA A 114 -7.31 -10.06 -9.73
N ILE A 115 -8.57 -10.36 -10.10
CA ILE A 115 -9.71 -9.41 -10.03
C ILE A 115 -9.91 -8.89 -8.61
N HIS A 116 -9.80 -9.75 -7.60
CA HIS A 116 -10.01 -9.35 -6.21
C HIS A 116 -8.81 -8.63 -5.60
N THR A 117 -7.59 -8.98 -5.99
CA THR A 117 -6.36 -8.60 -5.24
C THR A 117 -5.44 -7.63 -5.97
N MET A 118 -5.28 -7.74 -7.29
CA MET A 118 -4.26 -7.01 -8.07
C MET A 118 -4.84 -5.92 -8.96
N LEU A 119 -6.11 -6.03 -9.34
CA LEU A 119 -6.77 -5.05 -10.19
C LEU A 119 -7.18 -3.79 -9.39
N PRO A 120 -6.98 -2.58 -9.93
CA PRO A 120 -7.27 -1.31 -9.26
C PRO A 120 -8.79 -1.00 -9.29
N LEU A 121 -9.61 -1.92 -8.81
CA LEU A 121 -11.08 -1.84 -8.81
C LEU A 121 -11.63 -1.53 -7.42
N SER A 122 -12.76 -0.83 -7.36
CA SER A 122 -13.55 -0.73 -6.13
C SER A 122 -14.09 -2.10 -5.71
N ARG A 123 -14.38 -2.28 -4.42
CA ARG A 123 -14.79 -3.60 -3.88
C ARG A 123 -16.06 -4.11 -4.56
N SER A 124 -17.03 -3.23 -4.78
CA SER A 124 -18.30 -3.56 -5.44
C SER A 124 -18.09 -3.96 -6.91
N VAL A 125 -17.26 -3.23 -7.66
CA VAL A 125 -16.99 -3.53 -9.07
C VAL A 125 -16.20 -4.83 -9.21
N ALA A 126 -15.19 -5.07 -8.37
CA ALA A 126 -14.44 -6.32 -8.37
C ALA A 126 -15.34 -7.53 -8.06
N LEU A 127 -16.26 -7.40 -7.09
CA LEU A 127 -17.23 -8.45 -6.78
C LEU A 127 -18.17 -8.70 -7.95
N ALA A 128 -18.73 -7.64 -8.54
CA ALA A 128 -19.62 -7.76 -9.69
C ALA A 128 -18.93 -8.44 -10.89
N LEU A 129 -17.70 -8.03 -11.22
CA LEU A 129 -16.93 -8.64 -12.31
C LEU A 129 -16.60 -10.11 -12.05
N ALA A 130 -16.19 -10.47 -10.83
CA ALA A 130 -15.93 -11.87 -10.49
C ALA A 130 -17.21 -12.73 -10.60
N VAL A 131 -18.36 -12.22 -10.16
CA VAL A 131 -19.65 -12.91 -10.32
C VAL A 131 -20.03 -13.04 -11.79
N ILE A 132 -19.87 -11.98 -12.59
CA ILE A 132 -20.17 -12.01 -14.03
C ILE A 132 -19.29 -13.05 -14.74
N VAL A 133 -17.98 -13.07 -14.47
CA VAL A 133 -17.03 -14.01 -15.08
C VAL A 133 -17.36 -15.46 -14.69
N THR A 134 -17.64 -15.72 -13.40
CA THR A 134 -18.00 -17.07 -12.93
C THR A 134 -19.32 -17.56 -13.52
N VAL A 135 -20.35 -16.72 -13.55
CA VAL A 135 -21.66 -17.07 -14.14
C VAL A 135 -21.56 -17.26 -15.65
N ALA A 136 -20.82 -16.39 -16.36
CA ALA A 136 -20.59 -16.53 -17.80
C ALA A 136 -19.84 -17.83 -18.12
N HIS A 137 -18.85 -18.19 -17.31
CA HIS A 137 -18.13 -19.44 -17.51
C HIS A 137 -19.03 -20.66 -17.23
N LEU A 138 -19.76 -20.67 -16.11
CA LEU A 138 -20.65 -21.78 -15.77
C LEU A 138 -21.77 -21.94 -16.80
N SER A 139 -22.36 -20.85 -17.30
CA SER A 139 -23.43 -20.93 -18.30
C SER A 139 -22.94 -21.53 -19.61
N VAL A 140 -21.74 -21.15 -20.06
CA VAL A 140 -21.10 -21.71 -21.26
C VAL A 140 -20.70 -23.17 -21.03
N SER A 141 -20.08 -23.51 -19.89
CA SER A 141 -19.75 -24.89 -19.52
C SER A 141 -20.98 -25.79 -19.48
N VAL A 142 -22.11 -25.30 -18.97
CA VAL A 142 -23.38 -26.04 -18.96
C VAL A 142 -23.94 -26.19 -20.36
N ALA A 143 -23.96 -25.13 -21.17
CA ALA A 143 -24.50 -25.15 -22.53
C ALA A 143 -23.75 -26.14 -23.43
N TYR A 144 -22.42 -26.20 -23.37
CA TYR A 144 -21.63 -27.15 -24.15
C TYR A 144 -21.81 -28.61 -23.72
N ARG A 145 -22.16 -28.85 -22.45
CA ARG A 145 -22.21 -30.19 -21.86
C ARG A 145 -23.64 -30.70 -21.63
N ILE A 146 -24.67 -29.93 -22.00
CA ILE A 146 -26.08 -30.30 -21.80
C ILE A 146 -26.47 -31.58 -22.57
N ASN A 147 -25.79 -31.83 -23.69
CA ASN A 147 -25.98 -33.03 -24.52
C ASN A 147 -24.99 -34.17 -24.18
N ALA A 148 -24.09 -33.96 -23.22
CA ALA A 148 -23.20 -35.01 -22.74
C ALA A 148 -23.94 -35.88 -21.72
N GLY A 149 -23.67 -37.19 -21.72
CA GLY A 149 -24.34 -38.12 -20.79
C GLY A 149 -24.22 -37.71 -19.32
N PRO A 150 -25.23 -38.02 -18.47
CA PRO A 150 -25.38 -37.46 -17.12
C PRO A 150 -24.17 -37.71 -16.22
N HIS A 151 -23.51 -38.87 -16.33
CA HIS A 151 -22.32 -39.18 -15.53
C HIS A 151 -21.10 -38.30 -15.85
N ALA A 152 -20.85 -37.98 -17.12
CA ALA A 152 -19.71 -37.15 -17.52
C ALA A 152 -19.94 -35.66 -17.22
N TYR A 153 -21.20 -35.23 -17.23
CA TYR A 153 -21.63 -33.88 -16.90
C TYR A 153 -21.28 -33.52 -15.44
N TYR A 154 -21.78 -34.30 -14.46
CA TYR A 154 -21.57 -34.00 -13.04
C TYR A 154 -20.12 -34.17 -12.59
N LEU A 155 -19.41 -35.16 -13.12
CA LEU A 155 -18.04 -35.47 -12.71
C LEU A 155 -17.04 -34.34 -13.02
N GLN A 156 -17.33 -33.51 -14.04
CA GLN A 156 -16.45 -32.40 -14.43
C GLN A 156 -16.96 -31.03 -13.97
N LEU A 157 -18.28 -30.81 -13.94
CA LEU A 157 -18.86 -29.51 -13.56
C LEU A 157 -18.71 -29.22 -12.06
N VAL A 158 -18.87 -30.24 -11.21
CA VAL A 158 -18.80 -30.05 -9.75
C VAL A 158 -17.41 -29.59 -9.31
N PRO A 159 -16.29 -30.27 -9.66
CA PRO A 159 -14.95 -29.80 -9.29
C PRO A 159 -14.61 -28.41 -9.86
N GLU A 160 -15.03 -28.13 -11.09
CA GLU A 160 -14.83 -26.83 -11.73
C GLU A 160 -15.55 -25.70 -10.97
N SER A 161 -16.81 -25.91 -10.60
CA SER A 161 -17.57 -24.94 -9.79
C SER A 161 -16.95 -24.73 -8.41
N VAL A 162 -16.54 -25.80 -7.73
CA VAL A 162 -15.87 -25.74 -6.42
C VAL A 162 -14.56 -24.94 -6.52
N MET A 163 -13.77 -25.16 -7.57
CA MET A 163 -12.51 -24.44 -7.76
C MET A 163 -12.73 -22.94 -8.01
N LEU A 164 -13.73 -22.56 -8.82
CA LEU A 164 -14.04 -21.15 -9.07
C LEU A 164 -14.57 -20.45 -7.81
N ILE A 165 -15.43 -21.11 -7.03
CA ILE A 165 -15.90 -20.60 -5.73
C ILE A 165 -14.73 -20.43 -4.77
N ALA A 166 -13.83 -21.41 -4.69
CA ALA A 166 -12.64 -21.34 -3.85
C ALA A 166 -11.73 -20.17 -4.25
N ALA A 167 -11.58 -19.89 -5.56
CA ALA A 167 -10.82 -18.74 -6.06
C ALA A 167 -11.42 -17.41 -5.56
N SER A 168 -12.74 -17.24 -5.70
CA SER A 168 -13.46 -16.05 -5.24
C SER A 168 -13.38 -15.87 -3.73
N CYS A 169 -13.59 -16.94 -2.94
CA CYS A 169 -13.44 -16.88 -1.49
C CYS A 169 -12.02 -16.49 -1.07
N THR A 170 -11.00 -17.10 -1.68
CA THR A 170 -9.59 -16.80 -1.40
C THR A 170 -9.25 -15.35 -1.76
N GLY A 171 -9.70 -14.89 -2.93
CA GLY A 171 -9.49 -13.51 -3.38
C GLY A 171 -10.16 -12.49 -2.46
N LEU A 172 -11.40 -12.76 -2.03
CA LEU A 172 -12.13 -11.89 -1.08
C LEU A 172 -11.47 -11.86 0.30
N TYR A 173 -11.05 -13.01 0.81
CA TYR A 173 -10.34 -13.11 2.08
C TYR A 173 -9.01 -12.34 2.04
N TYR A 174 -8.21 -12.55 0.99
CA TYR A 174 -6.94 -11.84 0.82
C TYR A 174 -7.16 -10.33 0.71
N ARG A 175 -8.14 -9.90 -0.10
CA ARG A 175 -8.49 -8.48 -0.21
C ARG A 175 -8.86 -7.89 1.14
N HIS A 176 -9.71 -8.56 1.90
CA HIS A 176 -10.10 -8.11 3.23
C HIS A 176 -8.87 -7.97 4.15
N MET A 177 -8.01 -8.99 4.21
CA MET A 177 -6.77 -8.95 4.98
C MET A 177 -5.86 -7.79 4.56
N THR A 178 -5.69 -7.52 3.27
CA THR A 178 -4.87 -6.40 2.79
C THR A 178 -5.46 -5.03 3.13
N GLU A 179 -6.79 -4.86 3.01
CA GLU A 179 -7.46 -3.60 3.36
C GLU A 179 -7.32 -3.32 4.87
N GLU A 180 -7.44 -4.34 5.71
CA GLU A 180 -7.20 -4.26 7.15
C GLU A 180 -5.75 -3.91 7.48
N ALA A 181 -4.79 -4.62 6.87
CA ALA A 181 -3.36 -4.36 7.08
C ALA A 181 -2.97 -2.93 6.68
N HIS A 182 -3.50 -2.41 5.57
CA HIS A 182 -3.27 -1.02 5.15
C HIS A 182 -3.87 -0.02 6.13
N ARG A 183 -5.08 -0.27 6.65
CA ARG A 183 -5.71 0.60 7.64
C ARG A 183 -4.92 0.63 8.95
N HIS A 184 -4.49 -0.53 9.46
CA HIS A 184 -3.66 -0.61 10.66
C HIS A 184 -2.31 0.10 10.48
N THR A 185 -1.65 -0.10 9.33
CA THR A 185 -0.39 0.57 9.02
C THR A 185 -0.55 2.09 8.94
N PHE A 186 -1.66 2.56 8.37
CA PHE A 186 -1.96 4.00 8.31
C PHE A 186 -2.16 4.61 9.69
N VAL A 187 -2.99 3.98 10.54
CA VAL A 187 -3.23 4.47 11.91
C VAL A 187 -1.92 4.46 12.70
N GLY A 188 -1.13 3.38 12.63
CA GLY A 188 0.17 3.30 13.30
C GLY A 188 1.15 4.37 12.83
N THR A 189 1.21 4.64 11.52
CA THR A 189 2.07 5.69 10.96
C THR A 189 1.63 7.07 11.42
N ARG A 190 0.32 7.36 11.43
CA ARG A 190 -0.22 8.63 11.93
C ARG A 190 0.13 8.85 13.40
N THR A 191 -0.12 7.87 14.26
CA THR A 191 0.20 7.96 15.69
C THR A 191 1.70 8.16 15.92
N CYS A 192 2.54 7.50 15.12
CA CYS A 192 4.00 7.69 15.16
C CYS A 192 4.39 9.13 14.81
N ILE A 193 3.86 9.68 13.72
CA ILE A 193 4.14 11.06 13.30
C ILE A 193 3.66 12.07 14.35
N GLU A 194 2.44 11.90 14.86
CA GLU A 194 1.88 12.77 15.90
C GLU A 194 2.74 12.77 17.16
N SER A 195 3.18 11.58 17.58
CA SER A 195 4.09 11.43 18.73
C SER A 195 5.45 12.09 18.47
N ARG A 196 5.99 11.99 17.24
CA ARG A 196 7.24 12.65 16.85
C ARG A 196 7.13 14.17 16.89
N VAL A 197 6.06 14.73 16.33
CA VAL A 197 5.81 16.18 16.35
C VAL A 197 5.68 16.68 17.79
N LYS A 198 4.90 15.98 18.61
CA LYS A 198 4.78 16.31 20.03
C LYS A 198 6.13 16.27 20.74
N LEU A 199 6.93 15.22 20.49
CA LEU A 199 8.25 15.07 21.11
C LEU A 199 9.23 16.18 20.71
N GLU A 200 9.23 16.60 19.44
CA GLU A 200 10.07 17.73 19.01
C GLU A 200 9.62 19.06 19.64
N CYS A 201 8.31 19.31 19.75
CA CYS A 201 7.79 20.52 20.41
C CYS A 201 8.17 20.57 21.89
N GLU A 202 8.00 19.46 22.62
CA GLU A 202 8.41 19.37 24.03
C GLU A 202 9.93 19.54 24.19
N LYS A 203 10.71 18.99 23.25
CA LYS A 203 12.17 19.14 23.22
C LYS A 203 12.58 20.59 22.98
N GLU A 204 11.97 21.29 22.01
CA GLU A 204 12.23 22.71 21.74
C GLU A 204 11.88 23.57 22.96
N GLN A 205 10.73 23.31 23.60
CA GLN A 205 10.33 24.00 24.81
C GLN A 205 11.32 23.74 25.95
N GLN A 206 11.79 22.51 26.12
CA GLN A 206 12.82 22.16 27.11
C GLN A 206 14.15 22.87 26.83
N GLU A 207 14.58 22.97 25.56
CA GLU A 207 15.80 23.69 25.18
C GLU A 207 15.67 25.20 25.43
N GLN A 208 14.50 25.79 25.13
CA GLN A 208 14.21 27.19 25.44
C GLN A 208 14.23 27.47 26.94
N LEU A 209 13.63 26.58 27.75
CA LEU A 209 13.65 26.69 29.21
C LEU A 209 15.06 26.54 29.79
N LEU A 210 15.88 25.66 29.21
CA LEU A 210 17.27 25.52 29.64
C LEU A 210 18.08 26.79 29.36
N LEU A 211 17.90 27.40 28.17
CA LEU A 211 18.63 28.59 27.74
C LEU A 211 18.13 29.89 28.38
N SER A 212 16.90 29.93 28.90
CA SER A 212 16.39 31.11 29.62
C SER A 212 17.02 31.27 31.00
N VAL A 213 17.53 30.18 31.59
CA VAL A 213 18.14 30.16 32.92
C VAL A 213 19.67 30.02 32.85
N ILE A 214 20.20 29.33 31.84
CA ILE A 214 21.63 29.00 31.73
C ILE A 214 22.22 29.56 30.43
N PRO A 215 23.40 30.21 30.46
CA PRO A 215 24.09 30.65 29.25
C PRO A 215 24.38 29.51 28.26
N ALA A 216 24.22 29.79 26.96
CA ALA A 216 24.31 28.79 25.88
C ALA A 216 25.62 27.98 25.85
N TYR A 217 26.75 28.58 26.24
CA TYR A 217 28.05 27.91 26.23
C TYR A 217 28.21 26.82 27.31
N ILE A 218 27.44 26.88 28.41
CA ILE A 218 27.42 25.86 29.48
C ILE A 218 26.22 24.91 29.31
N ALA A 219 25.18 25.32 28.58
CA ALA A 219 23.93 24.57 28.46
C ALA A 219 24.12 23.11 28.00
N ALA A 220 25.05 22.84 27.07
CA ALA A 220 25.32 21.48 26.59
C ALA A 220 25.88 20.56 27.70
N GLU A 221 26.77 21.07 28.56
CA GLU A 221 27.37 20.32 29.66
C GLU A 221 26.33 20.03 30.76
N VAL A 222 25.51 21.03 31.10
CA VAL A 222 24.43 20.87 32.09
C VAL A 222 23.34 19.92 31.57
N LYS A 223 23.00 19.99 30.28
CA LYS A 223 22.07 19.03 29.65
C LYS A 223 22.60 17.60 29.78
N ARG A 224 23.89 17.39 29.50
CA ARG A 224 24.54 16.09 29.63
C ARG A 224 24.51 15.58 31.07
N SER A 225 24.82 16.41 32.06
CA SER A 225 24.83 15.99 33.47
C SER A 225 23.44 15.61 33.97
N ILE A 226 22.40 16.36 33.60
CA ILE A 226 21.00 16.02 33.89
C ILE A 226 20.62 14.67 33.27
N MET A 227 20.96 14.45 31.99
CA MET A 227 20.66 13.20 31.30
C MET A 227 21.32 11.99 31.95
N LEU A 228 22.58 12.11 32.37
CA LEU A 228 23.29 11.03 33.08
C LEU A 228 22.60 10.70 34.40
N LYS A 229 22.28 11.71 35.22
CA LYS A 229 21.57 11.50 36.48
C LYS A 229 20.17 10.90 36.30
N MET A 230 19.45 11.28 35.26
CA MET A 230 18.17 10.65 34.92
C MET A 230 18.32 9.18 34.52
N ALA A 231 19.37 8.84 33.78
CA ALA A 231 19.66 7.46 33.40
C ALA A 231 20.04 6.59 34.62
N ASP A 232 20.78 7.17 35.57
CA ASP A 232 21.19 6.50 36.81
C ASP A 232 20.01 6.33 37.77
N ALA A 233 19.13 7.33 37.90
CA ALA A 233 17.90 7.25 38.70
C ALA A 233 16.91 6.18 38.21
N CYS A 234 16.93 5.82 36.91
CA CYS A 234 16.14 4.70 36.39
C CYS A 234 16.73 3.32 36.78
N LYS A 235 18.02 3.24 37.11
CA LYS A 235 18.70 1.98 37.46
C LYS A 235 18.80 1.75 38.95
N GLU A 236 18.91 2.82 39.73
CA GLU A 236 19.02 2.77 41.18
C GLU A 236 17.92 3.62 41.81
N HIS A 237 17.09 3.00 42.67
CA HIS A 237 16.09 3.67 43.51
C HIS A 237 16.76 4.50 44.64
N SER A 238 17.84 5.23 44.32
CA SER A 238 18.51 6.10 45.27
C SER A 238 18.00 7.53 45.09
N ASN A 239 17.45 8.10 46.16
CA ASN A 239 17.02 9.48 46.27
C ASN A 239 18.26 10.41 46.29
N GLN A 240 19.00 10.48 45.18
CA GLN A 240 20.12 11.41 45.07
C GLN A 240 19.58 12.80 44.73
N SER A 241 19.47 13.63 45.77
CA SER A 241 19.17 15.05 45.65
C SER A 241 20.19 15.75 44.74
N PHE A 242 19.71 16.62 43.85
CA PHE A 242 20.53 17.49 43.00
C PHE A 242 21.30 18.53 43.84
N HIS A 243 22.48 18.17 44.36
CA HIS A 243 23.39 19.11 45.02
C HIS A 243 24.74 19.17 44.30
N GLU A 244 24.73 19.59 43.03
CA GLU A 244 25.97 19.79 42.27
C GLU A 244 26.04 21.24 41.79
N MET A 245 27.00 21.99 42.33
CA MET A 245 27.20 23.41 42.04
C MET A 245 28.26 23.57 40.97
N TYR A 246 27.95 24.28 39.88
CA TYR A 246 28.90 24.58 38.82
C TYR A 246 29.55 25.95 39.06
N VAL A 247 30.85 25.98 39.38
CA VAL A 247 31.62 27.22 39.64
C VAL A 247 32.86 27.25 38.76
N GLN A 248 33.03 28.34 37.99
CA GLN A 248 34.18 28.54 37.11
C GLN A 248 34.85 29.89 37.39
N ARG A 249 36.19 29.89 37.45
CA ARG A 249 36.99 31.12 37.64
C ARG A 249 37.31 31.76 36.30
N HIS A 250 37.00 33.04 36.15
CA HIS A 250 37.39 33.87 35.00
C HIS A 250 38.23 35.05 35.48
N ASN A 251 39.42 35.25 34.89
CA ASN A 251 40.39 36.26 35.38
C ASN A 251 40.25 37.63 34.69
N ASN A 252 39.74 37.67 33.45
CA ASN A 252 39.68 38.89 32.62
C ASN A 252 38.23 39.16 32.18
N VAL A 253 37.40 39.67 33.08
CA VAL A 253 36.01 40.05 32.81
C VAL A 253 35.72 41.45 33.32
N SER A 254 34.81 42.16 32.66
CA SER A 254 34.28 43.44 33.13
C SER A 254 32.87 43.22 33.66
N ILE A 255 32.51 43.85 34.78
CA ILE A 255 31.19 43.74 35.41
C ILE A 255 30.55 45.13 35.45
N LEU A 256 29.35 45.27 34.89
CA LEU A 256 28.56 46.51 34.90
C LEU A 256 27.33 46.32 35.77
N TYR A 257 27.11 47.24 36.71
CA TYR A 257 25.88 47.33 37.50
C TYR A 257 25.03 48.49 37.00
N ALA A 258 23.72 48.33 36.96
CA ALA A 258 22.76 49.38 36.63
C ALA A 258 21.57 49.27 37.59
N ASP A 259 21.17 50.41 38.16
CA ASP A 259 20.07 50.51 39.11
C ASP A 259 19.17 51.70 38.76
N ILE A 260 17.87 51.58 39.02
CA ILE A 260 16.89 52.63 38.75
C ILE A 260 16.75 53.50 39.99
N VAL A 261 17.22 54.74 39.89
CA VAL A 261 17.11 55.71 40.98
C VAL A 261 15.63 56.10 41.17
N ASN A 262 15.18 56.18 42.43
CA ASN A 262 13.81 56.51 42.83
C ASN A 262 12.72 55.51 42.37
N PHE A 263 13.02 54.20 42.36
CA PHE A 263 12.04 53.18 42.01
C PHE A 263 10.82 53.13 42.95
N THR A 264 11.01 53.31 44.27
CA THR A 264 9.94 53.21 45.28
C THR A 264 8.74 54.15 45.01
N PRO A 265 8.92 55.48 44.87
CA PRO A 265 7.80 56.39 44.58
C PRO A 265 7.18 56.16 43.19
N LEU A 266 7.95 55.66 42.22
CA LEU A 266 7.44 55.30 40.89
C LEU A 266 6.50 54.09 40.96
N SER A 267 6.83 53.10 41.79
CA SER A 267 6.02 51.90 41.97
C SER A 267 4.72 52.14 42.75
N GLU A 268 4.68 53.13 43.65
CA GLU A 268 3.47 53.50 44.40
C GLU A 268 2.34 54.07 43.52
N GLN A 269 2.70 54.68 42.39
CA GLN A 269 1.74 55.30 41.45
C GLN A 269 1.14 54.31 40.45
N LEU A 270 1.66 53.07 40.38
CA LEU A 270 1.24 52.03 39.46
C LEU A 270 0.43 50.97 40.20
N SER A 271 -0.70 50.55 39.62
CA SER A 271 -1.47 49.43 40.16
C SER A 271 -0.94 48.10 39.59
N ALA A 272 -0.69 47.12 40.45
CA ALA A 272 -0.37 45.77 40.04
C ALA A 272 -1.67 45.05 39.65
N SER A 273 -1.94 44.98 38.34
CA SER A 273 -3.01 44.14 37.76
C SER A 273 -2.46 42.77 37.34
#